data_AF-A0A921BAX1-F1
#
_entry.id   AF-A0A921BAX1-F1
#
_cell.length_a   1.000
_cell.length_b   1.000
_cell.length_c   1.000
_cell.angle_alpha   90.00
_cell.angle_beta   90.00
_cell.angle_gamma   90.00
#
_symmetry.space_group_name_H-M   'P 1'
#
loop_
_entity.id
_entity.type
_entity.pdbx_description
1 polymer ?
#
loop_
_entity_poly.entity_id
_entity_poly.type
_entity_poly.pdbx_seq_one_letter_code
_entity_poly.pdbx_strand_id
1 'polypeptide(L)' 'MGGIPGTGHLQRIVFNENMEEVRRELMLTELRRRIRDVREGPDGFLYLLTDEEEDGALLKIEPAY' A
#
# COMPACT_ATOMS: atom_id res chain seq x y z
N MET A 1 3.11 17.36 -6.62
CA MET A 1 2.34 16.56 -5.65
C MET A 1 3.32 15.95 -4.66
N GLY A 2 3.25 16.38 -3.40
CA GLY A 2 4.18 15.99 -2.34
C GLY A 2 3.46 15.15 -1.29
N GLY A 3 3.92 13.92 -1.09
CA GLY A 3 3.72 13.21 0.16
C GLY A 3 4.79 13.65 1.14
N ILE A 4 4.47 13.75 2.43
CA ILE A 4 5.47 14.01 3.46
C ILE A 4 6.39 12.78 3.50
N PRO A 5 7.72 12.94 3.34
CA PRO A 5 8.65 11.84 3.50
C PRO A 5 8.43 11.13 4.84
N GLY A 6 8.37 9.79 4.83
CA GLY A 6 8.19 8.99 6.03
C GLY A 6 6.74 8.80 6.53
N THR A 7 5.72 9.29 5.82
CA THR A 7 4.29 9.09 6.19
C THR A 7 3.52 8.17 5.24
N GLY A 8 4.23 7.38 4.41
CA GLY A 8 3.59 6.45 3.48
C GLY A 8 2.83 5.35 4.23
N HIS A 9 1.61 5.08 3.79
CA HIS A 9 0.76 4.00 4.29
C HIS A 9 -0.10 3.48 3.14
N LEU A 10 -0.55 2.24 3.24
CA LEU A 10 -1.45 1.63 2.27
C LEU A 10 -2.89 1.87 2.73
N GLN A 11 -3.77 2.32 1.82
CA GLN A 11 -5.20 2.38 2.07
C GLN A 11 -5.91 1.34 1.21
N ARG A 12 -6.66 0.43 1.85
CA ARG A 12 -7.59 -0.45 1.15
C ARG A 12 -8.98 0.16 1.23
N ILE A 13 -9.52 0.55 0.08
CA ILE A 13 -10.87 1.10 -0.05
C ILE A 13 -11.71 0.08 -0.80
N VAL A 14 -12.87 -0.27 -0.24
CA VAL A 14 -13.86 -1.14 -0.88
C VAL A 14 -15.00 -0.26 -1.38
N PHE A 15 -15.36 -0.44 -2.64
CA PHE A 15 -16.48 0.25 -3.27
C PHE A 15 -17.63 -0.74 -3.52
N ASN A 16 -18.87 -0.24 -3.45
CA ASN A 16 -20.04 -1.00 -3.92
C ASN A 16 -20.25 -0.83 -5.44
N GLU A 17 -21.32 -1.42 -5.96
CA GLU A 17 -21.71 -1.34 -7.38
C GLU A 17 -21.99 0.10 -7.86
N ASN A 18 -22.35 1.00 -6.95
CA ASN A 18 -22.59 2.42 -7.24
C ASN A 18 -21.32 3.28 -7.11
N MET A 19 -20.14 2.67 -6.94
CA MET A 19 -18.87 3.34 -6.66
C MET A 19 -18.83 4.14 -5.35
N GLU A 20 -19.66 3.78 -4.38
CA GLU A 20 -19.65 4.39 -3.05
C GLU A 20 -18.68 3.64 -2.15
N GLU A 21 -17.89 4.37 -1.37
CA GLU A 21 -16.98 3.79 -0.37
C GLU A 21 -17.80 3.11 0.74
N VAL A 22 -17.64 1.80 0.87
CA VAL A 22 -18.29 1.01 1.94
C VAL A 22 -17.33 0.66 3.07
N ARG A 23 -16.02 0.69 2.81
CA ARG A 23 -15.00 0.41 3.83
C ARG A 23 -13.67 1.05 3.45
N ARG A 24 -12.95 1.52 4.47
CA ARG A 24 -11.55 1.97 4.38
C ARG A 24 -10.73 1.36 5.49
N GLU A 25 -9.54 0.92 5.14
CA GLU A 25 -8.59 0.35 6.09
C GLU A 25 -7.20 0.95 5.87
N LEU A 26 -6.60 1.44 6.96
CA LEU A 26 -5.24 1.95 7.00
C LEU A 26 -4.31 0.79 7.36
N MET A 27 -3.34 0.52 6.49
CA MET A 27 -2.36 -0.56 6.65
C MET A 27 -0.95 0.01 6.58
N LEU A 28 0.01 -0.69 7.18
CA LEU A 28 1.44 -0.38 7.11
C LEU A 28 1.79 1.05 7.57
N THR A 29 1.03 1.59 8.53
CA THR A 29 1.25 2.94 9.08
C THR A 29 2.61 3.09 9.77
N GLU A 30 3.18 1.99 10.26
CA GLU A 30 4.49 1.95 10.92
C GLU A 30 5.66 1.71 9.94
N LEU A 31 5.38 1.46 8.65
CA LEU A 31 6.42 1.18 7.66
C LEU A 31 7.35 2.38 7.46
N ARG A 32 6.84 3.62 7.66
CA ARG A 32 7.60 4.90 7.58
C ARG A 32 8.46 5.05 6.32
N ARG A 33 8.05 4.40 5.24
CA ARG A 33 8.70 4.40 3.92
C ARG A 33 7.78 5.00 2.88
N ARG A 34 8.34 5.55 1.82
CA ARG A 34 7.52 6.09 0.73
C ARG A 34 7.16 4.94 -0.20
N ILE A 35 5.87 4.64 -0.30
CA ILE A 35 5.35 3.65 -1.26
C ILE A 35 5.23 4.33 -2.62
N ARG A 36 5.93 3.80 -3.62
CA ARG A 36 5.95 4.28 -5.01
C ARG A 36 4.85 3.65 -5.85
N ASP A 37 4.70 2.34 -5.73
CA ASP A 37 3.75 1.54 -6.52
C ASP A 37 3.20 0.40 -5.68
N VAL A 38 1.99 -0.04 -6.03
CA VAL A 38 1.28 -1.17 -5.41
C VAL A 38 0.65 -2.00 -6.51
N ARG A 39 0.93 -3.30 -6.55
CA ARG A 39 0.35 -4.23 -7.53
C ARG A 39 -0.15 -5.49 -6.88
N GLU A 40 -1.27 -5.99 -7.36
CA GLU A 40 -1.73 -7.35 -7.06
C GLU A 40 -1.03 -8.34 -8.00
N GLY A 41 -0.42 -9.37 -7.44
CA GLY A 41 0.19 -10.45 -8.21
C GLY A 41 -0.84 -11.48 -8.69
N PRO A 42 -0.49 -12.34 -9.67
CA PRO A 42 -1.35 -13.44 -10.11
C PRO A 42 -1.60 -14.50 -9.03
N ASP A 43 -0.85 -14.43 -7.93
CA ASP A 43 -0.98 -15.24 -6.71
C ASP A 43 -1.96 -14.64 -5.68
N GLY A 44 -2.52 -13.45 -5.94
CA GLY A 44 -3.46 -12.76 -5.06
C GLY A 44 -2.80 -12.01 -3.90
N PHE A 45 -1.47 -11.86 -3.89
CA PHE A 45 -0.76 -11.06 -2.89
C PHE A 45 -0.51 -9.63 -3.38
N LEU A 46 -0.32 -8.71 -2.44
CA LEU A 46 0.04 -7.32 -2.77
C LEU A 46 1.56 -7.15 -2.73
N TYR A 47 2.08 -6.48 -3.75
CA TYR A 47 3.49 -6.16 -3.92
C TYR A 47 3.68 -4.64 -3.89
N LEU A 48 4.50 -4.17 -2.96
CA LEU A 48 4.76 -2.74 -2.75
C LEU A 48 6.20 -2.42 -3.13
N LEU A 49 6.39 -1.40 -3.96
CA LEU A 49 7.71 -0.86 -4.27
C LEU A 49 7.95 0.41 -3.43
N THR A 50 9.06 0.46 -2.70
CA THR A 50 9.45 1.65 -1.95
C THR A 50 10.44 2.54 -2.71
N ASP A 51 10.43 3.84 -2.44
CA ASP A 51 11.17 4.89 -3.16
C ASP A 51 12.36 5.45 -2.35
N GLU A 52 13.05 4.61 -1.58
CA GLU A 52 14.27 5.04 -0.90
C GLU A 52 15.45 5.06 -1.89
N GLU A 53 16.24 6.15 -1.89
CA GLU A 53 17.36 6.34 -2.82
C GLU A 53 18.47 5.29 -2.67
N GLU A 54 18.76 4.87 -1.43
CA GLU A 54 19.81 3.89 -1.15
C GLU A 54 19.26 2.49 -0.83
N ASP A 55 18.06 2.39 -0.24
CA ASP A 55 17.51 1.14 0.32
C ASP A 55 16.08 0.82 -0.15
N GLY A 56 15.79 1.10 -1.43
CA GLY A 56 14.52 0.72 -2.05
C GLY A 56 14.26 -0.79 -1.94
N ALA A 57 13.03 -1.17 -1.59
CA ALA A 57 12.62 -2.54 -1.34
C ALA A 57 11.36 -2.91 -2.12
N LEU A 58 11.29 -4.18 -2.52
CA LEU A 58 10.07 -4.83 -2.95
C LEU A 58 9.52 -5.65 -1.79
N LEU A 59 8.36 -5.27 -1.27
CA LEU A 59 7.70 -5.96 -0.16
C LEU A 59 6.54 -6.80 -0.71
N LYS A 60 6.46 -8.06 -0.28
CA LYS A 60 5.30 -8.92 -0.50
C LYS A 60 4.44 -8.91 0.77
N ILE A 61 3.17 -8.59 0.64
CA ILE A 61 2.21 -8.54 1.74
C ILE A 61 1.31 -9.75 1.65
N GLU A 62 1.34 -10.55 2.71
CA GLU A 62 0.51 -11.74 2.88
C GLU A 62 -0.58 -11.46 3.92
N PRO A 63 -1.76 -12.09 3.80
CA PRO A 63 -2.78 -12.02 4.84
C PRO A 63 -2.22 -12.54 6.18
N ALA A 64 -2.41 -11.76 7.24
CA ALA A 64 -2.22 -12.25 8.60
C ALA A 64 -3.46 -13.05 8.97
N TYR A 65 -3.36 -14.38 8.98
CA TYR A 65 -4.41 -15.29 9.44
C TYR A 65 -4.44 -15.37 10.97
#